data_AF-A0A131YKL0-F1
#
_entry.id   AF-A0A131YKL0-F1
#
_cell.length_a   1.000
_cell.length_b   1.000
_cell.length_c   1.000
_cell.angle_alpha   90.00
_cell.angle_beta   90.00
_cell.angle_gamma   90.00
#
_symmetry.space_group_name_H-M   'P 1'
#
loop_
_entity.id
_entity.type
_entity.pdbx_description
1 polymer ?
#
loop_
_entity_poly.entity_id
_entity_poly.type
_entity_poly.pdbx_seq_one_letter_code
_entity_poly.pdbx_strand_id
1 'polypeptide(L)'
;MAAFEVTVRDFPDLKDRTRILLEQRPPEGSQCLRCGDLAGLAWRAVCGHCFCNDCKDVLTRAHVLTCPVHFVKTPRNMLKRTDQGLQETKECTAVCAWSGCTESGNLQYILKHCESCPKKPRIRRNYSWQCFEDELEDNRHCGLVKIVKPPSPSSPKIEMSHPLEFSVAQQCPAL
;
A
#
# COMPACT_ATOMS: atom_id res chain seq x y z
N MET A 1 -15.61 -17.08 2.26
CA MET A 1 -14.24 -17.16 1.68
C MET A 1 -13.45 -15.99 2.22
N ALA A 2 -12.22 -16.20 2.69
CA ALA A 2 -11.38 -15.11 3.18
C ALA A 2 -10.86 -14.32 1.97
N ALA A 3 -11.26 -13.07 1.85
CA ALA A 3 -10.74 -12.15 0.84
C ALA A 3 -9.65 -11.28 1.50
N PHE A 4 -8.44 -11.30 0.95
CA PHE A 4 -7.33 -10.48 1.40
C PHE A 4 -7.30 -9.19 0.59
N GLU A 5 -7.60 -8.08 1.23
CA GLU A 5 -7.50 -6.78 0.59
C GLU A 5 -6.03 -6.38 0.41
N VAL A 6 -5.62 -6.12 -0.82
CA VAL A 6 -4.25 -5.71 -1.16
C VAL A 6 -4.25 -4.55 -2.14
N THR A 7 -3.22 -3.71 -2.03
CA THR A 7 -2.91 -2.71 -3.06
C THR A 7 -1.84 -3.26 -3.99
N VAL A 8 -2.06 -3.15 -5.29
CA VAL A 8 -1.20 -3.70 -6.34
C VAL A 8 -0.54 -2.57 -7.11
N ARG A 9 0.72 -2.79 -7.52
CA ARG A 9 1.55 -1.81 -8.22
C ARG A 9 2.67 -2.46 -9.03
N ASP A 10 3.28 -1.66 -9.91
CA ASP A 10 4.46 -2.07 -10.69
C ASP A 10 4.20 -3.35 -11.54
N PHE A 11 2.95 -3.57 -11.98
CA PHE A 11 2.59 -4.58 -12.99
C PHE A 11 2.63 -3.96 -14.39
N PRO A 12 3.12 -4.65 -15.44
CA PRO A 12 3.31 -4.07 -16.78
C PRO A 12 2.06 -3.41 -17.39
N ASP A 13 0.88 -3.99 -17.15
CA ASP A 13 -0.39 -3.51 -17.71
C ASP A 13 -1.19 -2.61 -16.77
N LEU A 14 -0.57 -2.19 -15.65
CA LEU A 14 -1.23 -1.42 -14.61
C LEU A 14 -0.67 0.01 -14.58
N LYS A 15 -1.49 0.98 -15.02
CA LYS A 15 -1.08 2.39 -15.05
C LYS A 15 -0.94 2.99 -13.66
N ASP A 16 -1.93 2.74 -12.81
CA ASP A 16 -2.03 3.30 -11.47
C ASP A 16 -2.12 2.19 -10.44
N ARG A 17 -1.66 2.48 -9.22
CA ARG A 17 -1.86 1.60 -8.08
C ARG A 17 -3.35 1.27 -7.97
N THR A 18 -3.67 0.02 -7.69
CA THR A 18 -5.06 -0.45 -7.72
C THR A 18 -5.30 -1.39 -6.55
N ARG A 19 -6.43 -1.22 -5.85
CA ARG A 19 -6.86 -2.16 -4.82
C ARG A 19 -7.64 -3.32 -5.44
N ILE A 20 -7.37 -4.51 -4.93
CA ILE A 20 -8.10 -5.72 -5.27
C ILE A 20 -8.33 -6.56 -4.02
N LEU A 21 -9.18 -7.56 -4.15
CA LEU A 21 -9.37 -8.59 -3.14
C LEU A 21 -8.79 -9.89 -3.69
N LEU A 22 -7.73 -10.43 -3.06
CA LEU A 22 -7.21 -11.75 -3.39
C LEU A 22 -8.01 -12.82 -2.65
N GLU A 23 -8.35 -13.91 -3.32
CA GLU A 23 -9.03 -15.05 -2.66
C GLU A 23 -8.07 -15.89 -1.81
N GLN A 24 -6.77 -15.70 -2.00
CA GLN A 24 -5.70 -16.41 -1.34
C GLN A 24 -4.76 -15.43 -0.65
N ARG A 25 -4.02 -15.91 0.35
CA ARG A 25 -3.03 -15.08 1.03
C ARG A 25 -1.96 -14.63 0.01
N PRO A 26 -1.62 -13.33 -0.05
CA PRO A 26 -0.60 -12.84 -0.97
C PRO A 26 0.75 -13.53 -0.71
N PRO A 27 1.45 -14.04 -1.75
CA PRO A 27 2.78 -14.64 -1.60
C PRO A 27 3.78 -13.68 -0.96
N GLU A 28 4.61 -14.15 -0.04
CA GLU A 28 5.54 -13.27 0.70
C GLU A 28 6.59 -12.62 -0.21
N GLY A 29 7.06 -13.33 -1.23
CA GLY A 29 8.04 -12.82 -2.20
C GLY A 29 7.51 -11.74 -3.14
N SER A 30 6.19 -11.63 -3.24
CA SER A 30 5.48 -10.67 -4.09
C SER A 30 5.17 -9.33 -3.40
N GLN A 31 5.44 -9.21 -2.09
CA GLN A 31 5.12 -8.01 -1.31
C GLN A 31 6.34 -7.11 -1.14
N CYS A 32 6.12 -5.80 -1.23
CA CYS A 32 7.11 -4.82 -0.84
C CYS A 32 7.30 -4.82 0.69
N LEU A 33 8.51 -5.07 1.16
CA LEU A 33 8.82 -5.13 2.60
C LEU A 33 8.48 -3.83 3.35
N ARG A 34 8.53 -2.67 2.68
CA ARG A 34 8.29 -1.38 3.33
C ARG A 34 6.80 -1.03 3.43
N CYS A 35 6.01 -1.27 2.38
CA CYS A 35 4.62 -0.79 2.32
C CYS A 35 3.56 -1.89 2.38
N GLY A 36 3.94 -3.15 2.19
CA GLY A 36 3.02 -4.30 2.15
C GLY A 36 2.28 -4.45 0.81
N ASP A 37 2.39 -3.48 -0.10
CA ASP A 37 1.76 -3.56 -1.42
C ASP A 37 2.32 -4.73 -2.23
N LEU A 38 1.44 -5.37 -3.00
CA LEU A 38 1.78 -6.39 -3.98
C LEU A 38 2.49 -5.72 -5.16
N ALA A 39 3.75 -6.08 -5.39
CA ALA A 39 4.58 -5.50 -6.44
C ALA A 39 4.91 -6.56 -7.48
N GLY A 40 4.44 -6.37 -8.72
CA GLY A 40 4.74 -7.29 -9.82
C GLY A 40 6.22 -7.27 -10.14
N LEU A 41 6.74 -6.08 -10.41
CA LEU A 41 8.15 -5.80 -10.55
C LEU A 41 8.66 -5.14 -9.27
N ALA A 42 9.75 -5.68 -8.73
CA ALA A 42 10.38 -5.16 -7.52
C ALA A 42 11.88 -5.02 -7.69
N TRP A 43 12.51 -4.41 -6.69
CA TRP A 43 13.94 -4.25 -6.57
C TRP A 43 14.44 -5.00 -5.35
N ARG A 44 15.32 -5.96 -5.58
CA ARG A 44 15.91 -6.81 -4.56
C ARG A 44 17.23 -6.22 -4.07
N ALA A 45 17.31 -6.02 -2.77
CA ALA A 45 18.52 -5.61 -2.05
C ALA A 45 19.48 -6.80 -1.84
N VAL A 46 20.74 -6.53 -1.46
CA VAL A 46 21.73 -7.61 -1.21
C VAL A 46 21.34 -8.52 -0.04
N CYS A 47 20.53 -8.00 0.90
CA CYS A 47 19.96 -8.78 2.00
C CYS A 47 18.78 -9.68 1.57
N GLY A 48 18.43 -9.73 0.29
CA GLY A 48 17.35 -10.57 -0.25
C GLY A 48 15.97 -9.94 -0.21
N HIS A 49 15.76 -8.86 0.54
CA HIS A 49 14.47 -8.17 0.63
C HIS A 49 14.10 -7.41 -0.65
N CYS A 50 12.81 -7.41 -0.98
CA CYS A 50 12.24 -6.78 -2.16
C CYS A 50 11.47 -5.48 -1.81
N PHE A 51 11.62 -4.47 -2.66
CA PHE A 51 10.96 -3.17 -2.52
C PHE A 51 10.31 -2.76 -3.85
N CYS A 52 9.09 -2.22 -3.80
CA CYS A 52 8.47 -1.59 -4.96
C CYS A 52 9.26 -0.36 -5.43
N ASN A 53 8.98 0.14 -6.64
CA ASN A 53 9.78 1.21 -7.24
C ASN A 53 9.81 2.48 -6.37
N ASP A 54 8.66 2.93 -5.86
CA ASP A 54 8.57 4.13 -5.02
C ASP A 54 9.27 3.94 -3.68
N CYS A 55 9.13 2.76 -3.05
CA CYS A 55 9.78 2.50 -1.77
C CYS A 55 11.29 2.40 -1.93
N LYS A 56 11.78 1.83 -3.04
CA LYS A 56 13.21 1.87 -3.37
C LYS A 56 13.70 3.30 -3.44
N ASP A 57 13.01 4.18 -4.17
CA ASP A 57 13.45 5.56 -4.35
C ASP A 57 13.47 6.33 -3.02
N VAL A 58 12.46 6.14 -2.16
CA VAL A 58 12.42 6.75 -0.82
C VAL A 58 13.56 6.25 0.08
N LEU A 59 13.87 4.95 0.01
CA LEU A 59 14.93 4.34 0.82
C LEU A 59 16.33 4.58 0.27
N THR A 60 16.45 5.00 -0.99
CA THR A 60 17.72 5.28 -1.65
C THR A 60 18.14 6.72 -1.39
N ARG A 61 19.14 6.92 -0.54
CA ARG A 61 19.77 8.23 -0.30
C ARG A 61 21.23 8.17 -0.71
N ALA A 62 21.73 9.22 -1.36
CA ALA A 62 23.11 9.27 -1.85
C ALA A 62 23.54 7.97 -2.59
N HIS A 63 22.67 7.47 -3.46
CA HIS A 63 22.88 6.24 -4.24
C HIS A 63 22.98 4.92 -3.43
N VAL A 64 22.54 4.91 -2.17
CA VAL A 64 22.53 3.71 -1.33
C VAL A 64 21.13 3.50 -0.76
N LEU A 65 20.57 2.32 -1.02
CA LEU A 65 19.35 1.86 -0.37
C LEU A 65 19.69 1.26 0.98
N THR A 66 19.06 1.73 2.06
CA THR A 66 19.20 1.11 3.38
C THR A 66 17.97 0.29 3.71
N CYS A 67 18.14 -1.02 3.94
CA CYS A 67 17.04 -1.90 4.31
C CYS A 67 16.51 -1.52 5.70
N PRO A 68 15.19 -1.27 5.88
CA PRO A 68 14.64 -0.85 7.17
C PRO A 68 14.60 -1.96 8.23
N VAL A 69 14.77 -3.23 7.83
CA VAL A 69 14.71 -4.38 8.75
C VAL A 69 16.10 -4.73 9.29
N HIS A 70 17.10 -4.82 8.41
CA HIS A 70 18.45 -5.24 8.78
C HIS A 70 19.48 -4.11 8.78
N PHE A 71 19.10 -2.89 8.36
CA PHE A 71 20.00 -1.74 8.16
C PHE A 71 21.17 -1.99 7.18
N VAL A 72 21.11 -3.10 6.42
CA VAL A 72 22.06 -3.43 5.37
C VAL A 72 21.97 -2.40 4.25
N LYS A 73 23.13 -1.84 3.90
CA LYS A 73 23.29 -0.85 2.83
C LYS A 73 23.53 -1.58 1.50
N THR A 74 22.67 -1.29 0.53
CA THR A 74 22.77 -1.77 -0.85
C THR A 74 23.09 -0.61 -1.78
N PRO A 75 24.29 -0.53 -2.36
CA PRO A 75 24.59 0.41 -3.43
C PRO A 75 23.61 0.28 -4.59
N ARG A 76 23.23 1.39 -5.22
CA ARG A 76 22.21 1.43 -6.30
C ARG A 76 22.54 0.52 -7.47
N ASN A 77 23.82 0.37 -7.81
CA ASN A 77 24.31 -0.53 -8.88
C ASN A 77 24.23 -2.02 -8.50
N MET A 78 24.08 -2.35 -7.22
CA MET A 78 23.90 -3.72 -6.73
C MET A 78 22.43 -4.10 -6.56
N LEU A 79 21.50 -3.14 -6.69
CA LEU A 79 20.07 -3.44 -6.70
C LEU A 79 19.72 -4.22 -7.96
N LYS A 80 19.08 -5.38 -7.77
CA LYS A 80 18.63 -6.22 -8.89
C LYS A 80 17.14 -6.04 -9.09
N ARG A 81 16.71 -5.73 -10.31
CA ARG A 81 15.29 -5.80 -10.68
C ARG A 81 14.86 -7.27 -10.69
N THR A 82 13.67 -7.56 -10.19
CA THR A 82 13.11 -8.91 -10.14
C THR A 82 11.63 -8.88 -10.50
N ASP A 83 11.19 -9.95 -11.18
CA ASP A 83 9.83 -10.26 -11.57
C ASP A 83 9.21 -11.37 -10.71
N GLN A 84 9.81 -11.68 -9.55
CA GLN A 84 9.32 -12.70 -8.63
C GLN A 84 7.85 -12.50 -8.28
N GLY A 85 7.43 -11.25 -8.05
CA GLY A 85 6.03 -10.96 -7.77
C GLY A 85 5.10 -11.31 -8.92
N LEU A 86 5.48 -11.06 -10.17
CA LEU A 86 4.71 -11.49 -11.36
C LEU A 86 4.59 -13.00 -11.45
N GLN A 87 5.69 -13.72 -11.17
CA GLN A 87 5.73 -15.18 -11.26
C GLN A 87 4.88 -15.82 -10.17
N GLU A 88 5.02 -15.38 -8.93
CA GLU A 88 4.31 -15.94 -7.77
C GLU A 88 2.81 -15.62 -7.78
N THR A 89 2.41 -14.50 -8.37
CA THR A 89 1.00 -14.06 -8.37
C THR A 89 0.24 -14.44 -9.64
N LYS A 90 0.89 -15.12 -10.59
CA LYS A 90 0.32 -15.48 -11.90
C LYS A 90 -0.95 -16.33 -11.78
N GLU A 91 -0.98 -17.24 -10.81
CA GLU A 91 -2.08 -18.18 -10.57
C GLU A 91 -3.07 -17.67 -9.51
N CYS A 92 -2.84 -16.48 -8.95
CA CYS A 92 -3.74 -15.91 -7.98
C CYS A 92 -5.06 -15.49 -8.65
N THR A 93 -6.15 -15.80 -7.95
CA THR A 93 -7.48 -15.29 -8.25
C THR A 93 -7.76 -14.04 -7.43
N ALA A 94 -8.42 -13.08 -8.07
CA ALA A 94 -8.73 -11.78 -7.54
C ALA A 94 -10.18 -11.40 -7.85
N VAL A 95 -10.69 -10.47 -7.06
CA VAL A 95 -11.99 -9.81 -7.23
C VAL A 95 -11.75 -8.31 -7.26
N CYS A 96 -12.49 -7.62 -8.11
CA CYS A 96 -12.47 -6.17 -8.18
C CYS A 96 -12.90 -5.56 -6.84
N ALA A 97 -12.14 -4.57 -6.33
CA ALA A 97 -12.45 -3.90 -5.06
C ALA A 97 -13.30 -2.63 -5.22
N TRP A 98 -13.80 -2.31 -6.42
CA TRP A 98 -14.76 -1.22 -6.61
C TRP A 98 -16.11 -1.59 -6.02
N SER A 99 -16.75 -0.65 -5.32
CA SER A 99 -18.04 -0.89 -4.69
C SER A 99 -19.10 -1.27 -5.72
N GLY A 100 -19.78 -2.39 -5.47
CA GLY A 100 -20.81 -2.92 -6.37
C GLY A 100 -20.28 -3.56 -7.66
N CYS A 101 -18.96 -3.76 -7.80
CA CYS A 101 -18.41 -4.62 -8.85
C CYS A 101 -18.38 -6.08 -8.38
N THR A 102 -18.77 -7.01 -9.26
CA THR A 102 -18.77 -8.45 -8.98
C THR A 102 -17.80 -9.23 -9.87
N GLU A 103 -16.95 -8.53 -10.62
CA GLU A 103 -15.98 -9.15 -11.52
C GLU A 103 -14.87 -9.84 -10.73
N SER A 104 -14.64 -11.11 -11.07
CA SER A 104 -13.65 -11.99 -10.45
C SER A 104 -12.94 -12.81 -11.52
N GLY A 105 -11.67 -13.15 -11.30
CA GLY A 105 -10.89 -13.94 -12.24
C GLY A 105 -9.42 -14.01 -11.85
N ASN A 106 -8.56 -14.38 -12.80
CA ASN A 106 -7.12 -14.33 -12.56
C ASN A 106 -6.65 -12.87 -12.33
N LEU A 107 -5.51 -12.72 -11.65
CA LEU A 107 -4.98 -11.40 -11.29
C LEU A 107 -4.81 -10.48 -12.52
N GLN A 108 -4.24 -10.98 -13.61
CA GLN A 108 -3.99 -10.18 -14.82
C GLN A 108 -5.29 -9.62 -15.43
N TYR A 109 -6.33 -10.45 -15.51
CA TYR A 109 -7.66 -10.05 -15.96
C TYR A 109 -8.24 -8.95 -15.08
N ILE A 110 -8.17 -9.12 -13.75
CA ILE A 110 -8.73 -8.16 -12.80
C ILE A 110 -7.99 -6.83 -12.80
N LEU A 111 -6.65 -6.84 -12.91
CA LEU A 111 -5.88 -5.60 -13.02
C LEU A 111 -6.27 -4.80 -14.27
N LYS A 112 -6.44 -5.48 -15.41
CA LYS A 112 -6.92 -4.85 -16.65
C LYS A 112 -8.37 -4.37 -16.51
N HIS A 113 -9.23 -5.16 -15.88
CA HIS A 113 -10.61 -4.79 -15.62
C HIS A 113 -10.72 -3.50 -14.78
N CYS A 114 -9.91 -3.38 -13.71
CA CYS A 114 -9.95 -2.22 -12.81
C CYS A 114 -9.66 -0.89 -13.52
N GLU A 115 -8.88 -0.88 -14.61
CA GLU A 115 -8.60 0.33 -15.39
C GLU A 115 -9.85 0.88 -16.08
N SER A 116 -10.75 0.00 -16.50
CA SER A 116 -11.98 0.31 -17.25
C SER A 116 -13.25 -0.12 -16.53
N CYS A 117 -13.19 -0.32 -15.21
CA CYS A 117 -14.31 -0.83 -14.43
C CYS A 117 -15.49 0.14 -14.55
N PRO A 118 -16.71 -0.33 -14.90
CA PRO A 118 -17.88 0.55 -15.01
C PRO A 118 -18.30 1.15 -13.66
N LYS A 119 -17.84 0.55 -12.55
CA LYS A 119 -18.07 1.04 -11.19
C LYS A 119 -17.01 2.03 -10.71
N LYS A 120 -15.93 2.23 -11.48
CA LYS A 120 -14.94 3.27 -11.19
C LYS A 120 -15.62 4.64 -11.22
N PRO A 121 -15.56 5.43 -10.14
CA PRO A 121 -16.11 6.78 -10.12
C PRO A 121 -15.50 7.63 -11.23
N ARG A 122 -16.34 8.31 -12.00
CA ARG A 122 -15.89 9.25 -13.05
C ARG A 122 -15.60 10.61 -12.41
N ILE A 123 -14.56 10.67 -11.60
CA ILE A 123 -14.18 11.92 -10.92
C ILE A 123 -13.53 12.86 -11.93
N ARG A 124 -14.17 14.02 -12.17
CA ARG A 124 -13.43 15.20 -12.61
C ARG A 124 -12.72 15.74 -11.37
N ARG A 125 -11.38 15.74 -11.37
CA ARG A 125 -10.57 16.36 -10.31
C ARG A 125 -10.89 17.85 -10.25
N ASN A 126 -11.92 18.20 -9.49
CA ASN A 126 -12.16 19.57 -9.09
C ASN A 126 -11.32 19.78 -7.84
N TYR A 127 -10.39 20.74 -7.88
CA TYR A 127 -9.56 21.12 -6.73
C TYR A 127 -10.40 21.85 -5.66
N SER A 128 -11.54 21.29 -5.29
CA SER A 128 -12.40 21.78 -4.22
C SER A 128 -12.04 21.02 -2.94
N TRP A 129 -11.99 21.74 -1.81
CA TRP A 129 -11.73 21.15 -0.50
C TRP A 129 -12.86 20.25 0.02
N GLN A 130 -13.92 20.07 -0.75
CA GLN A 130 -15.03 19.16 -0.45
C GLN A 130 -14.70 17.80 -1.05
N CYS A 131 -14.09 16.91 -0.27
CA CYS A 131 -13.95 15.51 -0.66
C CYS A 131 -15.33 14.84 -0.65
N PHE A 132 -15.87 14.56 -1.83
CA PHE A 132 -17.09 13.76 -1.98
C PHE A 132 -16.79 12.27 -1.73
N GLU A 133 -17.80 11.48 -1.36
CA GLU A 133 -17.63 10.03 -1.05
C GLU A 133 -16.97 9.26 -2.19
N ASP A 134 -17.32 9.58 -3.44
CA ASP A 134 -16.74 9.02 -4.65
C ASP A 134 -15.22 9.29 -4.75
N GLU A 135 -14.77 10.51 -4.40
CA GLU A 135 -13.34 10.85 -4.37
C GLU A 135 -12.61 10.09 -3.28
N LEU A 136 -13.25 9.83 -2.14
CA LEU A 136 -12.68 9.00 -1.09
C LEU A 136 -12.52 7.56 -1.56
N GLU A 137 -13.49 7.02 -2.29
CA GLU A 137 -13.43 5.66 -2.85
C GLU A 137 -12.33 5.53 -3.91
N ASP A 138 -12.20 6.49 -4.83
CA ASP A 138 -11.14 6.47 -5.84
C ASP A 138 -9.76 6.66 -5.23
N ASN A 139 -9.59 7.58 -4.28
CA ASN A 139 -8.32 7.73 -3.58
C ASN A 139 -7.96 6.47 -2.78
N ARG A 140 -8.97 5.79 -2.22
CA ARG A 140 -8.81 4.50 -1.57
C ARG A 140 -8.32 3.47 -2.57
N HIS A 141 -9.02 3.30 -3.69
CA HIS A 141 -8.71 2.33 -4.73
C HIS A 141 -7.35 2.58 -5.39
N CYS A 142 -6.95 3.84 -5.54
CA CYS A 142 -5.66 4.26 -6.07
C CYS A 142 -4.51 4.23 -5.03
N GLY A 143 -4.79 3.81 -3.79
CA GLY A 143 -3.78 3.79 -2.71
C GLY A 143 -3.21 5.18 -2.39
N LEU A 144 -3.99 6.25 -2.63
CA LEU A 144 -3.65 7.65 -2.36
C LEU A 144 -4.06 8.08 -0.94
N VAL A 145 -5.03 7.42 -0.31
CA VAL A 145 -5.37 7.68 1.10
C VAL A 145 -4.49 6.86 2.04
N LYS A 146 -3.33 7.42 2.43
CA LYS A 146 -2.80 7.26 3.79
C LYS A 146 -2.90 8.57 4.59
N ILE A 147 -3.81 9.46 4.20
CA ILE A 147 -4.06 10.70 4.92
C ILE A 147 -5.19 10.41 5.91
N VAL A 148 -4.81 10.00 7.12
CA VAL A 148 -5.67 10.22 8.27
C VAL A 148 -5.88 11.72 8.32
N LYS A 149 -7.10 12.18 8.05
CA LYS A 149 -7.48 13.58 8.23
C LYS A 149 -7.13 13.91 9.69
N PRO A 150 -6.21 14.86 9.98
CA PRO A 150 -6.07 15.31 11.36
C PRO A 150 -7.47 15.75 11.83
N PRO A 151 -7.89 15.36 13.04
CA PRO A 151 -9.19 15.78 13.55
C PRO A 151 -9.26 17.30 13.45
N SER A 152 -10.36 17.78 12.89
CA SER A 152 -10.59 19.22 12.79
C SER A 152 -10.55 19.81 14.20
N PRO A 153 -10.04 21.03 14.40
CA PRO A 153 -9.98 21.65 15.73
C PRO A 153 -11.35 21.83 16.40
N SER A 154 -12.44 21.63 15.64
CA SER A 154 -13.84 21.64 16.06
C SER A 154 -14.44 20.25 16.34
N SER A 155 -13.68 19.15 16.19
CA SER A 155 -14.14 17.81 16.58
C SER A 155 -14.12 17.68 18.12
N PRO A 156 -15.10 16.98 18.73
CA PRO A 156 -15.05 16.72 20.17
C PRO A 156 -13.75 15.97 20.48
N LYS A 157 -13.00 16.47 21.47
CA LYS A 157 -11.75 15.86 21.92
C LYS A 157 -12.05 14.46 22.42
N ILE A 158 -11.82 13.46 21.59
CA ILE A 158 -11.72 12.08 22.05
C ILE A 158 -10.37 12.01 22.75
N GLU A 159 -10.38 11.87 24.08
CA GLU A 159 -9.18 11.50 24.82
C GLU A 159 -8.71 10.13 24.34
N MET A 160 -7.79 10.13 23.38
CA MET A 160 -7.01 8.96 23.06
C MET A 160 -5.84 8.93 24.02
N SER A 161 -5.95 8.13 25.09
CA SER A 161 -4.79 7.74 25.88
C SER A 161 -3.83 6.98 24.96
N HIS A 162 -2.62 7.51 24.82
CA HIS A 162 -1.60 6.91 23.97
C HIS A 162 -1.07 5.64 24.66
N PRO A 163 -0.85 4.50 23.96
CA PRO A 163 -0.42 3.23 24.58
C PRO A 163 0.98 3.24 25.21
N LEU A 164 1.64 4.40 25.30
CA LEU A 164 3.00 4.59 25.81
C LEU A 164 3.11 5.78 26.78
N GLU A 165 2.01 6.22 27.39
CA GLU A 165 2.11 7.10 28.55
C GLU A 165 2.64 6.29 29.74
N PHE A 166 3.93 6.44 30.02
CA PHE A 166 4.52 5.99 31.25
C PHE A 166 3.99 6.88 32.38
N SER A 167 3.27 6.29 33.32
CA SER A 167 2.87 6.96 34.57
C SER A 167 4.13 7.43 35.30
N VAL A 168 4.46 8.72 35.20
CA VAL A 168 5.38 9.37 36.13
C VAL A 168 4.60 9.50 37.45
N ALA A 169 4.60 8.43 38.23
CA ALA A 169 4.14 8.46 39.60
C ALA A 169 5.13 9.34 40.38
N GLN A 170 4.80 10.62 40.49
CA GLN A 170 5.28 11.46 41.58
C GLN A 170 4.82 10.82 42.89
N GLN A 171 5.77 10.28 43.65
CA GLN A 171 5.66 10.22 45.09
C GLN A 171 6.90 10.88 45.69
N CYS A 172 6.82 12.21 45.85
CA CYS A 172 7.46 12.84 47.00
C CYS A 172 6.46 12.77 48.15
N PRO A 173 6.73 12.04 49.24
CA PRO A 173 6.13 12.37 50.52
C PRO A 173 6.90 13.55 51.11
N ALA A 174 6.20 14.65 51.33
CA ALA A 174 6.60 15.64 52.30
C ALA A 174 6.47 15.03 53.70
N LEU A 175 7.59 14.91 54.41
CA LEU A 175 7.82 15.26 55.81
C LEU A 175 9.26 14.93 56.19
#